data_AF-A0A480ACR1-F1
#
_entry.id   AF-A0A480ACR1-F1
#
_cell.length_a   1.000
_cell.length_b   1.000
_cell.length_c   1.000
_cell.angle_alpha   90.00
_cell.angle_beta   90.00
_cell.angle_gamma   90.00
#
_symmetry.space_group_name_H-M   'P 1'
#
loop_
_entity.id
_entity.type
_entity.pdbx_description
1 polymer ?
#
loop_
_entity_poly.entity_id
_entity_poly.type
_entity_poly.pdbx_seq_one_letter_code
_entity_poly.pdbx_strand_id
1 'polypeptide(L)'
;MNIKQIVNMTFCAAILTLSMTVLMPNLVFANSHYLKDSKQEMTINLNEDDLKENLLLKINTANNFSGNIKLNGKNIKKIEGNSTEISLLKLLKKGKNIIEINGVDKSIGSTLRVELIAANTQISQESGGSGDIQHILVIYVP
;
A
#
# COMPACT_ATOMS: atom_id res chain seq x y z
N MET A 1 -15.84 26.15 -43.15
CA MET A 1 -15.19 25.08 -42.37
C MET A 1 -14.91 25.66 -40.98
N ASN A 2 -15.91 25.68 -40.11
CA ASN A 2 -16.38 24.66 -39.16
C ASN A 2 -15.82 24.94 -37.76
N ILE A 3 -16.76 25.33 -36.88
CA ILE A 3 -16.63 25.86 -35.53
C ILE A 3 -16.44 24.71 -34.54
N LYS A 4 -15.48 24.85 -33.62
CA LYS A 4 -15.50 24.28 -32.25
C LYS A 4 -14.72 25.26 -31.37
N GLN A 5 -15.34 26.25 -30.72
CA GLN A 5 -15.93 26.17 -29.38
C GLN A 5 -15.18 25.22 -28.44
N ILE A 6 -14.43 25.76 -27.49
CA ILE A 6 -14.71 25.66 -26.05
C ILE A 6 -14.14 26.91 -25.39
N VAL A 7 -15.06 27.61 -24.71
CA VAL A 7 -14.90 28.87 -24.01
C VAL A 7 -14.25 28.59 -22.66
N ASN A 8 -13.04 29.11 -22.41
CA ASN A 8 -12.46 29.09 -21.06
C ASN A 8 -12.90 30.38 -20.34
N MET A 9 -14.15 30.38 -19.86
CA MET A 9 -14.71 31.49 -19.09
C MET A 9 -14.31 31.32 -17.62
N THR A 10 -13.11 31.80 -17.27
CA THR A 10 -12.74 31.96 -15.86
C THR A 10 -13.51 33.16 -15.33
N PHE A 11 -14.62 32.89 -14.65
CA PHE A 11 -15.41 33.87 -13.94
C PHE A 11 -14.60 34.32 -12.71
N CYS A 12 -13.91 35.45 -12.81
CA CYS A 12 -13.32 36.10 -11.63
C CYS A 12 -14.45 36.51 -10.70
N ALA A 13 -14.52 35.85 -9.54
CA ALA A 13 -15.44 36.18 -8.48
C ALA A 13 -15.30 37.66 -8.10
N ALA A 14 -16.42 38.38 -8.17
CA ALA A 14 -16.52 39.75 -7.68
C ALA A 14 -16.20 39.78 -6.18
N ILE A 15 -15.21 40.58 -5.79
CA ILE A 15 -14.91 40.87 -4.39
C ILE A 15 -15.91 41.92 -3.93
N LEU A 16 -16.97 41.50 -3.24
CA LEU A 16 -17.77 42.41 -2.42
C LEU A 16 -17.05 42.59 -1.07
N THR A 17 -16.35 43.72 -0.92
CA THR A 17 -15.79 44.16 0.37
C THR A 17 -16.90 44.74 1.25
N LEU A 18 -17.54 43.88 2.04
CA LEU A 18 -18.16 44.32 3.29
C LEU A 18 -17.14 44.05 4.40
N SER A 19 -16.65 45.13 5.00
CA SER A 19 -15.71 45.15 6.12
C SER A 19 -16.26 44.35 7.30
N MET A 20 -15.84 43.09 7.40
CA MET A 20 -15.94 42.31 8.63
C MET A 20 -14.54 42.22 9.24
N THR A 21 -14.44 42.55 10.52
CA THR A 21 -13.23 42.34 11.33
C THR A 21 -12.78 40.89 11.22
N VAL A 22 -11.70 40.65 10.49
CA VAL A 22 -11.11 39.32 10.34
C VAL A 22 -10.41 38.98 11.65
N LEU A 23 -11.03 38.15 12.47
CA LEU A 23 -10.33 37.42 13.52
C LEU A 23 -9.30 36.54 12.81
N MET A 24 -8.00 36.88 12.91
CA MET A 24 -6.95 36.08 12.29
C MET A 24 -7.02 34.65 12.85
N PRO A 25 -7.20 33.61 12.03
CA PRO A 25 -7.01 32.26 12.53
C PRO A 25 -5.53 32.07 12.84
N ASN A 26 -5.23 31.43 13.98
CA ASN A 26 -3.87 30.99 14.31
C ASN A 26 -3.32 30.17 13.14
N LEU A 27 -2.30 30.70 12.47
CA LEU A 27 -1.56 29.98 11.46
C LEU A 27 -0.71 28.92 12.17
N VAL A 28 -1.26 27.71 12.30
CA VAL A 28 -0.48 26.54 12.69
C VAL A 28 0.30 26.09 11.47
N PHE A 29 1.61 26.34 11.47
CA PHE A 29 2.52 25.71 10.52
C PHE A 29 2.57 24.20 10.82
N ALA A 30 1.84 23.40 10.04
CA ALA A 30 2.06 21.96 10.00
C ALA A 30 3.43 21.70 9.37
N ASN A 31 4.38 21.22 10.16
CA ASN A 31 5.69 20.78 9.66
C ASN A 31 5.50 19.41 8.98
N SER A 32 5.15 19.39 7.70
CA SER A 32 5.10 18.16 6.91
C SER A 32 6.51 17.81 6.44
N HIS A 33 7.28 17.12 7.29
CA HIS A 33 8.37 16.30 6.78
C HIS A 33 7.74 15.22 5.89
N TYR A 34 7.71 15.48 4.58
CA TYR A 34 7.29 14.55 3.54
C TYR A 34 8.30 13.39 3.47
N LEU A 35 8.22 12.44 4.39
CA LEU A 35 8.65 11.08 4.11
C LEU A 35 7.54 10.45 3.27
N LYS A 36 7.89 9.96 2.08
CA LYS A 36 6.97 9.23 1.20
C LYS A 36 6.72 7.85 1.82
N ASP A 37 5.97 7.80 2.90
CA ASP A 37 5.56 6.54 3.51
C ASP A 37 4.44 5.94 2.64
N SER A 38 4.78 4.89 1.89
CA SER A 38 3.79 4.16 1.09
C SER A 38 3.17 3.07 1.96
N LYS A 39 1.96 3.35 2.48
CA LYS A 39 1.16 2.36 3.20
C LYS A 39 0.04 1.82 2.33
N GLN A 40 0.01 0.51 2.14
CA GLN A 40 -1.07 -0.18 1.43
C GLN A 40 -1.64 -1.29 2.31
N GLU A 41 -2.98 -1.41 2.32
CA GLU A 41 -3.67 -2.45 3.07
C GLU A 41 -4.63 -3.21 2.15
N MET A 42 -4.67 -4.52 2.31
CA MET A 42 -5.57 -5.40 1.58
C MET A 42 -6.21 -6.41 2.53
N THR A 43 -7.51 -6.64 2.37
CA THR A 43 -8.23 -7.71 3.08
C THR A 43 -8.50 -8.88 2.14
N ILE A 44 -8.26 -10.09 2.62
CA ILE A 44 -8.38 -11.35 1.89
C ILE A 44 -9.20 -12.31 2.75
N ASN A 45 -10.24 -12.89 2.17
CA ASN A 45 -11.02 -13.94 2.81
C ASN A 45 -10.70 -15.26 2.11
N LEU A 46 -10.16 -16.22 2.84
CA LEU A 46 -9.89 -17.56 2.32
C LEU A 46 -11.11 -18.45 2.56
N ASN A 47 -11.28 -19.47 1.72
CA ASN A 47 -12.20 -20.58 1.97
C ASN A 47 -11.44 -21.85 2.36
N GLU A 48 -12.16 -22.92 2.71
CA GLU A 48 -11.52 -24.18 3.11
C GLU A 48 -10.68 -24.81 1.99
N ASP A 49 -11.08 -24.64 0.73
CA ASP A 49 -10.36 -25.21 -0.42
C ASP A 49 -9.03 -24.49 -0.65
N ASP A 50 -8.95 -23.18 -0.41
CA ASP A 50 -7.70 -22.40 -0.45
C ASP A 50 -6.66 -22.90 0.57
N LEU A 51 -7.10 -23.57 1.64
CA LEU A 51 -6.25 -24.11 2.71
C LEU A 51 -5.88 -25.59 2.51
N LYS A 52 -6.45 -26.27 1.51
CA LYS A 52 -6.17 -27.70 1.23
C LYS A 52 -4.87 -27.90 0.47
N GLU A 53 -4.42 -26.89 -0.28
CA GLU A 53 -3.23 -26.97 -1.12
C GLU A 53 -2.17 -25.91 -0.73
N ASN A 54 -1.23 -25.63 -1.64
CA ASN A 54 -0.15 -24.69 -1.39
C ASN A 54 -0.69 -23.27 -1.21
N LEU A 55 -0.54 -22.71 0.00
CA LEU A 55 -0.75 -21.29 0.28
C LEU A 55 0.61 -20.59 0.39
N LEU A 56 0.97 -19.86 -0.66
CA LEU A 56 2.29 -19.25 -0.85
C LEU A 56 2.18 -17.73 -0.88
N LEU A 57 3.00 -17.06 -0.08
CA LEU A 57 3.25 -15.63 -0.20
C LEU A 57 4.57 -15.44 -0.95
N LYS A 58 4.50 -14.70 -2.06
CA LYS A 58 5.63 -14.33 -2.89
C LYS A 58 5.79 -12.82 -2.92
N ILE A 59 7.00 -12.36 -2.68
CA ILE A 59 7.38 -10.95 -2.70
C ILE A 59 8.44 -10.79 -3.78
N ASN A 60 8.10 -10.09 -4.86
CA ASN A 60 9.06 -9.71 -5.90
C ASN A 60 9.39 -8.23 -5.75
N THR A 61 10.68 -7.90 -5.85
CA THR A 61 11.18 -6.55 -5.60
C THR A 61 12.24 -6.18 -6.63
N ALA A 62 12.49 -4.89 -6.80
CA ALA A 62 13.66 -4.43 -7.54
C ALA A 62 14.96 -4.70 -6.76
N ASN A 63 16.09 -4.68 -7.48
CA ASN A 63 17.40 -4.67 -6.85
C ASN A 63 17.44 -3.53 -5.82
N ASN A 64 17.92 -3.82 -4.60
CA ASN A 64 18.09 -2.90 -3.46
C ASN A 64 16.91 -2.73 -2.49
N PHE A 65 15.85 -3.54 -2.58
CA PHE A 65 14.88 -3.65 -1.49
C PHE A 65 15.43 -4.52 -0.35
N SER A 66 15.27 -4.07 0.89
CA SER A 66 15.52 -4.89 2.08
C SER A 66 14.39 -4.72 3.07
N GLY A 67 13.88 -5.83 3.57
CA GLY A 67 12.70 -5.81 4.42
C GLY A 67 12.47 -7.09 5.19
N ASN A 68 11.32 -7.14 5.87
CA ASN A 68 10.90 -8.26 6.68
C ASN A 68 9.42 -8.51 6.48
N ILE A 69 9.06 -9.79 6.53
CA ILE A 69 7.68 -10.27 6.58
C ILE A 69 7.40 -10.63 8.04
N LYS A 70 6.38 -9.99 8.62
CA LYS A 70 5.86 -10.32 9.95
C LYS A 70 4.49 -10.95 9.83
N LEU A 71 4.18 -11.89 10.71
CA LEU A 71 2.85 -12.44 10.90
C LEU A 71 2.43 -12.17 12.35
N ASN A 72 1.33 -11.45 12.52
CA ASN A 72 0.80 -11.03 13.82
C ASN A 72 1.90 -10.40 14.70
N GLY A 73 2.69 -9.50 14.11
CA GLY A 73 3.82 -8.81 14.76
C GLY A 73 5.12 -9.62 14.88
N LYS A 74 5.12 -10.94 14.63
CA LYS A 74 6.33 -11.79 14.71
C LYS A 74 7.02 -11.89 13.36
N ASN A 75 8.33 -11.64 13.31
CA ASN A 75 9.12 -11.82 12.09
C ASN A 75 9.15 -13.31 11.69
N ILE A 76 8.73 -13.61 10.46
CA ILE A 76 8.71 -14.97 9.89
C ILE A 76 9.71 -15.15 8.76
N LYS A 77 10.15 -14.07 8.11
CA LYS A 77 11.08 -14.13 6.98
C LYS A 77 11.70 -12.76 6.71
N LYS A 78 13.00 -12.75 6.40
CA LYS A 78 13.68 -11.58 5.84
C LYS A 78 13.57 -11.59 4.32
N ILE A 79 13.35 -10.42 3.73
CA ILE A 79 13.33 -10.22 2.27
C ILE A 79 14.73 -9.79 1.85
N GLU A 80 15.38 -10.64 1.08
CA GLU A 80 16.72 -10.42 0.53
C GLU A 80 16.72 -10.74 -0.97
N GLY A 81 17.36 -9.87 -1.76
CA GLY A 81 17.34 -9.99 -3.22
C GLY A 81 15.99 -9.66 -3.84
N ASN A 82 15.73 -10.20 -5.03
CA ASN A 82 14.65 -9.74 -5.89
C ASN A 82 13.37 -10.58 -5.77
N SER A 83 13.44 -11.72 -5.10
CA SER A 83 12.31 -12.62 -4.90
C SER A 83 12.45 -13.32 -3.56
N THR A 84 11.38 -13.33 -2.76
CA THR A 84 11.29 -14.07 -1.51
C THR A 84 9.96 -14.78 -1.45
N GLU A 85 9.98 -16.07 -1.12
CA GLU A 85 8.80 -16.91 -1.03
C GLU A 85 8.71 -17.56 0.36
N ILE A 86 7.48 -17.67 0.89
CA ILE A 86 7.18 -18.34 2.15
C ILE A 86 5.80 -19.00 2.11
N SER A 87 5.73 -20.27 2.50
CA SER A 87 4.45 -20.96 2.69
C SER A 87 3.78 -20.49 3.98
N LEU A 88 2.49 -20.14 3.89
CA LEU A 88 1.68 -19.67 5.00
C LEU A 88 0.81 -20.77 5.62
N LEU A 89 0.71 -21.95 4.98
CA LEU A 89 -0.25 -23.00 5.31
C LEU A 89 -0.26 -23.42 6.80
N LYS A 90 0.93 -23.51 7.41
CA LYS A 90 1.11 -23.89 8.82
C LYS A 90 1.30 -22.70 9.76
N LEU A 91 1.31 -21.48 9.22
CA LEU A 91 1.58 -20.26 9.96
C LEU A 91 0.27 -19.54 10.32
N LEU A 92 -0.71 -19.56 9.41
CA LEU A 92 -2.01 -18.95 9.65
C LEU A 92 -2.81 -19.73 10.70
N LYS A 93 -3.61 -19.00 11.46
CA LYS A 93 -4.57 -19.55 12.41
C LYS A 93 -5.99 -19.24 11.97
N LYS A 94 -6.96 -20.01 12.44
CA LYS A 94 -8.39 -19.68 12.27
C LYS A 94 -8.67 -18.24 12.70
N GLY A 95 -9.49 -17.54 11.93
CA GLY A 95 -9.82 -16.13 12.14
C GLY A 95 -8.84 -15.16 11.49
N LYS A 96 -8.65 -14.00 12.12
CA LYS A 96 -7.86 -12.88 11.58
C LYS A 96 -6.36 -13.14 11.72
N ASN A 97 -5.64 -13.00 10.61
CA ASN A 97 -4.18 -12.98 10.55
C ASN A 97 -3.73 -11.68 9.87
N ILE A 98 -2.68 -11.07 10.39
CA ILE A 98 -2.13 -9.82 9.85
C ILE A 98 -0.71 -10.12 9.37
N ILE A 99 -0.49 -10.00 8.08
CA ILE A 99 0.84 -10.06 7.48
C ILE A 99 1.30 -8.63 7.21
N GLU A 100 2.47 -8.27 7.72
CA GLU A 100 3.08 -6.97 7.51
C GLU A 100 4.38 -7.16 6.75
N ILE A 101 4.46 -6.57 5.56
CA ILE A 101 5.66 -6.51 4.74
C ILE A 101 6.20 -5.10 4.88
N ASN A 102 7.29 -4.96 5.62
CA ASN A 102 7.94 -3.67 5.84
C ASN A 102 9.32 -3.71 5.22
N GLY A 103 9.71 -2.66 4.51
CA GLY A 103 11.05 -2.56 3.98
C GLY A 103 11.37 -1.16 3.52
N VAL A 104 12.63 -0.99 3.13
CA VAL A 104 13.14 0.25 2.58
C VAL A 104 13.54 0.00 1.15
N ASP A 105 12.99 0.80 0.25
CA ASP A 105 13.44 0.82 -1.12
C ASP A 105 14.37 2.01 -1.37
N LYS A 106 15.60 1.70 -1.75
CA LYS A 106 16.64 2.69 -2.04
C LYS A 106 16.60 3.17 -3.49
N SER A 107 15.85 2.51 -4.35
CA SER A 107 15.72 2.85 -5.76
C SER A 107 14.53 3.80 -5.96
N ILE A 108 14.65 4.73 -6.91
CA ILE A 108 13.55 5.63 -7.27
C ILE A 108 12.68 4.92 -8.31
N GLY A 109 11.38 4.73 -8.01
CA GLY A 109 10.40 4.23 -8.98
C GLY A 109 10.40 2.71 -9.15
N SER A 110 11.02 1.98 -8.23
CA SER A 110 10.98 0.53 -8.15
C SER A 110 9.60 0.04 -7.72
N THR A 111 9.26 -1.14 -8.22
CA THR A 111 8.01 -1.83 -7.94
C THR A 111 8.22 -2.95 -6.92
N LEU A 112 7.42 -2.92 -5.87
CA LEU A 112 7.20 -4.05 -4.96
C LEU A 112 5.93 -4.75 -5.41
N ARG A 113 6.04 -6.03 -5.75
CA ARG A 113 4.91 -6.89 -6.08
C ARG A 113 4.72 -7.93 -4.98
N VAL A 114 3.56 -7.91 -4.36
CA VAL A 114 3.12 -8.85 -3.33
C VAL A 114 2.09 -9.79 -3.93
N GLU A 115 2.33 -11.09 -3.87
CA GLU A 115 1.46 -12.11 -4.43
C GLU A 115 1.08 -13.15 -3.37
N LEU A 116 -0.21 -13.41 -3.24
CA LEU A 116 -0.74 -14.55 -2.48
C LEU A 116 -1.31 -15.55 -3.48
N ILE A 117 -0.78 -16.77 -3.45
CA ILE A 117 -1.19 -17.87 -4.33
C ILE A 117 -1.76 -18.97 -3.44
N ALA A 118 -3.02 -19.30 -3.66
CA ALA A 118 -3.74 -20.42 -3.07
C ALA A 118 -4.35 -21.29 -4.18
N ALA A 119 -5.00 -22.39 -3.81
CA ALA A 119 -5.60 -23.33 -4.77
C ALA A 119 -6.54 -22.64 -5.78
N ASN A 120 -7.45 -21.80 -5.29
CA ASN A 120 -8.48 -21.14 -6.10
C ASN A 120 -8.34 -19.61 -6.14
N THR A 121 -7.35 -19.07 -5.42
CA THR A 121 -7.19 -17.64 -5.21
C THR A 121 -5.77 -17.21 -5.55
N GLN A 122 -5.62 -16.37 -6.57
CA GLN A 122 -4.38 -15.65 -6.83
C GLN A 122 -4.63 -14.15 -6.72
N ILE A 123 -3.91 -13.52 -5.81
CA ILE A 123 -4.01 -12.10 -5.53
C ILE A 123 -2.64 -11.50 -5.76
N SER A 124 -2.60 -10.38 -6.49
CA SER A 124 -1.38 -9.61 -6.72
C SER A 124 -1.65 -8.14 -6.43
N GLN A 125 -0.74 -7.52 -5.70
CA GLN A 125 -0.72 -6.09 -5.47
C GLN A 125 0.65 -5.55 -5.84
N GLU A 126 0.67 -4.49 -6.64
CA GLU A 126 1.88 -3.76 -6.96
C GLU A 126 1.84 -2.38 -6.32
N SER A 127 2.96 -1.99 -5.72
CA SER A 127 3.21 -0.61 -5.35
C SER A 127 4.47 -0.12 -6.03
N GLY A 128 4.44 1.14 -6.44
CA GLY A 128 5.62 1.87 -6.90
C GLY A 128 5.96 2.96 -5.89
N GLY A 129 7.23 3.25 -5.72
CA GLY A 129 7.65 4.28 -4.77
C GLY A 129 9.15 4.31 -4.53
N SER A 130 9.53 5.05 -3.50
CA SER A 130 10.89 5.15 -2.99
C SER A 130 10.80 5.52 -1.51
N GLY A 131 11.65 4.94 -0.66
CA GLY A 131 11.62 5.17 0.78
C GLY A 131 11.02 4.00 1.55
N ASP A 132 10.39 4.32 2.69
CA ASP A 132 9.80 3.31 3.58
C ASP A 132 8.47 2.80 3.01
N ILE A 133 8.39 1.48 2.88
CA ILE A 133 7.25 0.79 2.31
C ILE A 133 6.63 -0.12 3.37
N GLN A 134 5.31 -0.01 3.53
CA GLN A 134 4.52 -0.87 4.40
C GLN A 134 3.31 -1.44 3.63
N HIS A 135 3.28 -2.75 3.47
CA HIS A 135 2.10 -3.47 3.01
C HIS A 135 1.52 -4.30 4.15
N ILE A 136 0.20 -4.25 4.28
CA ILE A 136 -0.55 -5.02 5.27
C ILE A 136 -1.55 -5.91 4.52
N LEU A 137 -1.44 -7.22 4.71
CA LEU A 137 -2.45 -8.17 4.28
C LEU A 137 -3.21 -8.66 5.50
N VAL A 138 -4.50 -8.37 5.56
CA VAL A 138 -5.41 -8.90 6.57
C VAL A 138 -6.09 -10.13 5.98
N ILE A 139 -5.71 -11.32 6.45
CA ILE A 139 -6.21 -12.60 5.94
C ILE A 139 -7.16 -13.22 6.96
N TYR A 140 -8.40 -13.44 6.56
CA TYR A 140 -9.37 -14.20 7.34
C TYR A 140 -9.41 -15.66 6.90
N VAL A 141 -9.20 -16.54 7.86
CA VAL A 141 -9.21 -18.00 7.70
C VAL A 141 -10.47 -18.57 8.35
N PRO A 142 -11.23 -19.45 7.68
CA PRO A 142 -12.46 -20.05 8.21
C PRO A 142 -12.25 -20.94 9.44
#